data_AF-A0A354ITN0-F1
#
_entry.id   AF-A0A354ITN0-F1
#
_cell.length_a   1.000
_cell.length_b   1.000
_cell.length_c   1.000
_cell.angle_alpha   90.00
_cell.angle_beta   90.00
_cell.angle_gamma   90.00
#
_symmetry.space_group_name_H-M   'P 1'
#
loop_
_entity.id
_entity.type
_entity.pdbx_description
1 polymer ?
#
loop_
_entity_poly.entity_id
_entity_poly.type
_entity_poly.pdbx_seq_one_letter_code
_entity_poly.pdbx_strand_id
1 'polypeptide(L)'
;DGLVEQLREGMRTGWTAPKASVRALPDMLRSMRDGLMDGALAAPFKRIPATIDPEVREQLLAAGNAALKNSAAPALRKLEDFVRTDYLPAARESLGAASLPGGPGYYAFLVRQAGGTELTPAEVHALGLKEVAR
;
A
#
# COMPACT_ATOMS: atom_id res chain seq x y z
N ASP A 1 11.45 5.21 6.13
CA ASP A 1 12.57 4.60 5.38
C ASP A 1 12.38 3.11 5.10
N GLY A 2 11.96 2.29 6.07
CA GLY A 2 11.79 0.84 5.86
C GLY A 2 11.01 0.43 4.60
N LEU A 3 9.86 1.06 4.30
CA LEU A 3 9.08 0.73 3.10
C LEU A 3 9.85 0.96 1.79
N VAL A 4 10.57 2.08 1.68
CA VAL A 4 11.36 2.38 0.47
C VAL A 4 12.46 1.33 0.29
N GLU A 5 13.12 0.93 1.37
CA GLU A 5 14.15 -0.11 1.32
C GLU A 5 13.57 -1.48 0.92
N GLN A 6 12.40 -1.85 1.44
CA GLN A 6 11.71 -3.07 1.01
C GLN A 6 11.36 -3.06 -0.48
N LEU A 7 10.92 -1.91 -1.00
CA LEU A 7 10.62 -1.76 -2.41
C LEU A 7 11.89 -1.80 -3.28
N ARG A 8 13.00 -1.21 -2.81
CA ARG A 8 14.32 -1.33 -3.47
C ARG A 8 14.79 -2.78 -3.52
N GLU A 9 14.60 -3.53 -2.45
CA GLU A 9 14.94 -4.96 -2.42
C GLU A 9 14.06 -5.76 -3.41
N GLY A 10 12.78 -5.44 -3.49
CA GLY A 10 11.89 -6.00 -4.51
C GLY A 10 12.38 -5.69 -5.94
N MET A 11 12.81 -4.46 -6.20
CA MET A 11 13.42 -4.09 -7.49
C MET A 11 14.69 -4.90 -7.77
N ARG A 12 15.57 -5.08 -6.77
CA ARG A 12 16.83 -5.83 -6.90
C ARG A 12 16.61 -7.32 -7.18
N THR A 13 15.57 -7.90 -6.60
CA THR A 13 15.27 -9.34 -6.68
C THR A 13 14.27 -9.68 -7.79
N GLY A 14 13.72 -8.68 -8.49
CA GLY A 14 12.66 -8.88 -9.50
C GLY A 14 11.27 -9.11 -8.92
N TRP A 15 11.09 -8.88 -7.62
CA TRP A 15 9.81 -8.96 -6.91
C TRP A 15 9.14 -7.58 -6.84
N THR A 16 8.61 -7.11 -7.97
CA THR A 16 7.88 -5.83 -8.06
C THR A 16 6.39 -6.03 -8.33
N ALA A 17 5.59 -5.05 -7.92
CA ALA A 17 4.16 -5.01 -8.24
C ALA A 17 3.93 -4.77 -9.74
N PRO A 18 2.79 -5.22 -10.31
CA PRO A 18 2.41 -4.86 -11.67
C PRO A 18 2.30 -3.34 -11.84
N LYS A 19 2.87 -2.81 -12.93
CA LYS A 19 2.80 -1.39 -13.28
C LYS A 19 1.36 -0.90 -13.35
N ALA A 20 0.44 -1.72 -13.86
CA ALA A 20 -0.99 -1.42 -13.89
C ALA A 20 -1.59 -1.17 -12.50
N SER A 21 -1.13 -1.88 -11.47
CA SER A 21 -1.62 -1.75 -10.09
C SER A 21 -1.06 -0.53 -9.37
N VAL A 22 0.14 -0.08 -9.74
CA VAL A 22 0.84 1.01 -9.03
C VAL A 22 0.87 2.34 -9.78
N ARG A 23 0.35 2.38 -11.01
CA ARG A 23 0.36 3.58 -11.87
C ARG A 23 -0.25 4.82 -11.21
N ALA A 24 -1.33 4.65 -10.45
CA ALA A 24 -2.03 5.75 -9.79
C ALA A 24 -1.41 6.15 -8.43
N LEU A 25 -0.44 5.39 -7.90
CA LEU A 25 0.08 5.61 -6.55
C LEU A 25 0.72 6.99 -6.34
N PRO A 26 1.55 7.53 -7.26
CA PRO A 26 2.13 8.85 -7.06
C PRO A 26 1.07 9.94 -6.86
N ASP A 27 -0.01 9.91 -7.65
CA ASP A 27 -1.06 10.91 -7.56
C ASP A 27 -1.94 10.72 -6.32
N MET A 28 -2.17 9.48 -5.90
CA MET A 28 -2.82 9.17 -4.63
C MET A 28 -2.01 9.71 -3.45
N LEU A 29 -0.70 9.49 -3.42
CA LEU A 29 0.20 10.00 -2.37
C LEU A 29 0.22 11.54 -2.34
N ARG A 30 0.23 12.18 -3.50
CA ARG A 30 0.08 13.65 -3.59
C ARG A 30 -1.24 14.09 -2.98
N SER A 31 -2.36 13.49 -3.39
CA SER A 31 -3.69 13.85 -2.87
C SER A 31 -3.81 13.65 -1.36
N MET A 32 -3.26 12.57 -0.81
CA MET A 32 -3.20 12.33 0.63
C MET A 32 -2.38 13.41 1.37
N ARG A 33 -1.27 13.85 0.78
CA ARG A 33 -0.42 14.91 1.33
C ARG A 33 -1.12 16.27 1.28
N ASP A 34 -1.75 16.61 0.16
CA ASP A 34 -2.42 17.89 -0.02
C ASP A 34 -3.64 18.03 0.90
N GLY A 35 -4.39 16.93 1.10
CA GLY A 35 -5.53 16.86 2.03
C GLY A 35 -5.16 16.54 3.49
N LEU A 36 -3.87 16.49 3.84
CA LEU A 36 -3.41 15.92 5.12
C LEU A 36 -3.99 16.62 6.35
N MET A 37 -4.08 17.95 6.33
CA MET A 37 -4.52 18.77 7.46
C MET A 37 -6.04 18.73 7.68
N ASP A 38 -6.80 18.28 6.67
CA ASP A 38 -8.25 18.19 6.71
C ASP A 38 -8.77 16.76 6.65
N GLY A 39 -7.89 15.81 6.39
CA GLY A 39 -8.20 14.39 6.27
C GLY A 39 -8.25 13.63 7.58
N ALA A 40 -8.33 12.31 7.45
CA ALA A 40 -8.50 11.39 8.56
C ALA A 40 -7.36 11.46 9.61
N LEU A 41 -6.13 11.79 9.20
CA LEU A 41 -4.99 11.89 10.11
C LEU A 41 -5.06 13.13 11.01
N ALA A 42 -5.72 14.22 10.57
CA ALA A 42 -5.93 15.40 11.39
C ALA A 42 -7.18 15.31 12.28
N ALA A 43 -8.13 14.44 11.95
CA ALA A 43 -9.42 14.35 12.61
C ALA A 43 -9.34 14.12 14.14
N PRO A 44 -8.44 13.27 14.69
CA PRO A 44 -8.33 13.07 16.14
C PRO A 44 -7.95 14.36 16.90
N PHE A 45 -7.08 15.19 16.32
CA PHE A 45 -6.63 16.44 16.95
C PHE A 45 -7.72 17.52 16.93
N LYS A 46 -8.68 17.43 16.00
CA LYS A 46 -9.86 18.32 15.93
C LYS A 46 -11.01 17.87 16.83
N ARG A 47 -10.96 16.63 17.37
CA ARG A 47 -12.05 16.00 18.13
C ARG A 47 -11.60 15.52 19.51
N ILE A 48 -10.68 16.25 20.12
CA ILE A 48 -10.17 15.90 21.45
C ILE A 48 -11.32 16.07 22.47
N PRO A 49 -11.63 15.04 23.28
CA PRO A 49 -12.74 15.09 24.23
C PRO A 49 -12.64 16.25 25.23
N ALA A 50 -13.78 16.81 25.60
CA ALA A 50 -13.87 17.89 26.60
C ALA A 50 -13.44 17.44 28.02
N THR A 51 -13.35 16.12 28.26
CA THR A 51 -12.86 15.53 29.51
C THR A 51 -11.35 15.71 29.72
N ILE A 52 -10.61 16.09 28.67
CA ILE A 52 -9.19 16.42 28.76
C ILE A 52 -9.05 17.91 29.07
N ASP A 53 -8.12 18.26 29.95
CA ASP A 53 -7.84 19.64 30.35
C ASP A 53 -7.63 20.58 29.14
N PRO A 54 -8.19 21.81 29.15
CA PRO A 54 -8.08 22.75 28.03
C PRO A 54 -6.63 23.02 27.57
N GLU A 55 -5.69 23.19 28.49
CA GLU A 55 -4.29 23.47 28.16
C GLU A 55 -3.66 22.27 27.45
N VAL A 56 -3.95 21.06 27.94
CA VAL A 56 -3.50 19.81 27.31
C VAL A 56 -4.10 19.64 25.92
N ARG A 57 -5.37 20.01 25.70
CA ARG A 57 -6.00 19.94 24.37
C ARG A 57 -5.28 20.86 23.37
N GLU A 58 -4.92 22.07 23.77
CA GLU A 58 -4.18 23.00 22.92
C GLU A 58 -2.79 22.48 22.59
N GLN A 59 -2.08 21.94 23.58
CA GLN A 59 -0.77 21.30 23.37
C GLN A 59 -0.85 20.13 22.39
N LEU A 60 -1.84 19.25 22.54
CA LEU A 60 -2.05 18.11 21.64
C LEU A 60 -2.41 18.54 20.21
N LEU A 61 -3.25 19.57 20.06
CA LEU A 61 -3.57 20.14 18.75
C LEU A 61 -2.32 20.71 18.07
N ALA A 62 -1.51 21.48 18.80
CA ALA A 62 -0.27 22.06 18.29
C ALA A 62 0.75 20.97 17.91
N ALA A 63 0.95 19.97 18.77
CA ALA A 63 1.85 18.85 18.52
C ALA A 63 1.37 18.01 17.31
N GLY A 64 0.08 17.74 17.20
CA GLY A 64 -0.52 17.03 16.07
C GLY A 64 -0.30 17.76 14.75
N ASN A 65 -0.59 19.06 14.71
CA ASN A 65 -0.35 19.90 13.53
C ASN A 65 1.14 19.92 13.14
N ALA A 66 2.04 20.00 14.12
CA ALA A 66 3.47 19.94 13.88
C ALA A 66 3.91 18.57 13.31
N ALA A 67 3.41 17.46 13.85
CA ALA A 67 3.71 16.12 13.36
C ALA A 67 3.21 15.89 11.92
N LEU A 68 2.00 16.37 11.60
CA LEU A 68 1.46 16.27 10.26
C LEU A 68 2.30 17.08 9.25
N LYS A 69 2.62 18.32 9.59
CA LYS A 69 3.36 19.24 8.71
C LYS A 69 4.83 18.85 8.55
N ASN A 70 5.50 18.50 9.65
CA ASN A 70 6.95 18.36 9.69
C ASN A 70 7.42 16.91 9.52
N SER A 71 6.52 15.92 9.64
CA SER A 71 6.88 14.50 9.51
C SER A 71 6.06 13.80 8.44
N ALA A 72 4.72 13.82 8.54
CA ALA A 72 3.88 13.05 7.62
C ALA A 72 3.90 13.60 6.19
N ALA A 73 3.76 14.92 5.99
CA ALA A 73 3.82 15.53 4.66
C ALA A 73 5.16 15.29 3.94
N PRO A 74 6.34 15.51 4.57
CA PRO A 74 7.63 15.18 3.97
C PRO A 74 7.79 13.68 3.67
N ALA A 75 7.29 12.79 4.53
CA ALA A 75 7.37 11.35 4.30
C ALA A 75 6.51 10.92 3.10
N LEU A 76 5.29 11.45 2.96
CA LEU A 76 4.43 11.21 1.80
C LEU A 76 5.08 11.72 0.51
N ARG A 77 5.71 12.91 0.55
CA ARG A 77 6.45 13.45 -0.59
C ARG A 77 7.64 12.57 -0.97
N LYS A 78 8.45 12.14 0.00
CA LYS A 78 9.58 11.23 -0.24
C LYS A 78 9.13 9.93 -0.91
N LEU A 79 8.02 9.35 -0.45
CA LEU A 79 7.47 8.14 -1.04
C LEU A 79 6.89 8.41 -2.44
N GLU A 80 6.17 9.53 -2.62
CA GLU A 80 5.66 9.96 -3.93
C GLU A 80 6.80 10.05 -4.95
N ASP A 81 7.86 10.77 -4.60
CA ASP A 81 9.02 11.00 -5.46
C ASP A 81 9.69 9.66 -5.80
N PHE A 82 10.00 8.83 -4.81
CA PHE A 82 10.58 7.50 -5.01
C PHE A 82 9.72 6.61 -5.91
N VAL A 83 8.40 6.55 -5.67
CA VAL A 83 7.51 5.72 -6.49
C VAL A 83 7.49 6.21 -7.92
N ARG A 84 7.46 7.53 -8.13
CA ARG A 84 7.39 8.13 -9.47
C ARG A 84 8.69 7.94 -10.25
N THR A 85 9.84 8.14 -9.62
CA THR A 85 11.15 8.16 -10.31
C THR A 85 11.82 6.80 -10.39
N ASP A 86 11.69 5.98 -9.35
CA ASP A 86 12.48 4.75 -9.21
C ASP A 86 11.60 3.50 -9.36
N TYR A 87 10.52 3.41 -8.58
CA TYR A 87 9.75 2.18 -8.48
C TYR A 87 8.84 1.94 -9.70
N LEU A 88 8.11 2.96 -10.16
CA LEU A 88 7.17 2.82 -11.27
C LEU A 88 7.88 2.42 -12.57
N PRO A 89 9.04 2.97 -12.95
CA PRO A 89 9.81 2.48 -14.09
C PRO A 89 10.26 1.02 -13.95
N ALA A 90 10.60 0.58 -12.73
CA ALA A 90 11.03 -0.79 -12.43
C ALA A 90 9.88 -1.78 -12.17
N ALA A 91 8.64 -1.30 -12.08
CA ALA A 91 7.46 -2.14 -11.90
C ALA A 91 7.25 -3.05 -13.12
N ARG A 92 6.96 -4.33 -12.88
CA ARG A 92 6.79 -5.34 -13.94
C ARG A 92 5.54 -5.09 -14.78
N GLU A 93 5.57 -5.44 -16.06
CA GLU A 93 4.40 -5.37 -16.94
C GLU A 93 3.44 -6.55 -16.76
N SER A 94 3.95 -7.70 -16.33
CA SER A 94 3.13 -8.88 -16.08
C SER A 94 2.15 -8.65 -14.93
N LEU A 95 0.99 -9.32 -14.97
CA LEU A 95 -0.06 -9.16 -13.96
C LEU A 95 0.00 -10.26 -12.90
N GLY A 96 0.02 -11.52 -13.32
CA GLY A 96 -0.07 -12.66 -12.42
C GLY A 96 1.14 -12.83 -11.51
N ALA A 97 0.92 -13.22 -10.25
CA ALA A 97 2.00 -13.56 -9.31
C ALA A 97 2.84 -14.75 -9.81
N ALA A 98 2.25 -15.62 -10.64
CA ALA A 98 2.95 -16.72 -11.28
C ALA A 98 4.12 -16.28 -12.18
N SER A 99 4.15 -15.02 -12.63
CA SER A 99 5.23 -14.47 -13.45
C SER A 99 6.42 -13.95 -12.65
N LEU A 100 6.38 -13.99 -11.32
CA LEU A 100 7.50 -13.61 -10.46
C LEU A 100 8.61 -14.67 -10.48
N PRO A 101 9.84 -14.34 -10.03
CA PRO A 101 10.86 -15.35 -9.76
C PRO A 101 10.34 -16.39 -8.74
N GLY A 102 10.26 -17.67 -9.11
CA GLY A 102 9.61 -18.70 -8.28
C GLY A 102 8.07 -18.60 -8.22
N GLY A 103 7.49 -17.78 -9.08
CA GLY A 103 6.08 -17.40 -9.09
C GLY A 103 5.07 -18.54 -9.14
N PRO A 104 5.25 -19.63 -9.94
CA PRO A 104 4.28 -20.71 -9.98
C PRO A 104 4.07 -21.39 -8.62
N GLY A 105 5.16 -21.63 -7.89
CA GLY A 105 5.10 -22.20 -6.53
C GLY A 105 4.48 -21.22 -5.53
N TYR A 106 4.85 -19.94 -5.62
CA TYR A 106 4.25 -18.89 -4.80
C TYR A 106 2.74 -18.75 -5.04
N TYR A 107 2.31 -18.77 -6.30
CA TYR A 107 0.89 -18.69 -6.65
C TYR A 107 0.10 -19.93 -6.18
N ALA A 108 0.67 -21.13 -6.32
CA ALA A 108 0.07 -22.34 -5.78
C ALA A 108 -0.12 -22.26 -4.26
N PHE A 109 0.90 -21.77 -3.53
CA PHE A 109 0.80 -21.49 -2.10
C PHE A 109 -0.34 -20.50 -1.77
N LEU A 110 -0.43 -19.38 -2.50
CA LEU A 110 -1.50 -18.39 -2.31
C LEU A 110 -2.90 -18.97 -2.54
N VAL A 111 -3.08 -19.80 -3.57
CA VAL A 111 -4.36 -20.46 -3.85
C VAL A 111 -4.79 -21.36 -2.69
N ARG A 112 -3.87 -22.14 -2.13
CA ARG A 112 -4.15 -22.99 -0.97
C ARG A 112 -4.49 -22.17 0.28
N GLN A 113 -3.68 -21.15 0.55
CA GLN A 113 -3.86 -20.27 1.71
C GLN A 113 -5.19 -19.54 1.67
N ALA A 114 -5.55 -18.96 0.51
CA ALA A 114 -6.80 -18.19 0.37
C ALA A 114 -8.04 -19.09 0.26
N GLY A 115 -7.90 -20.24 -0.39
CA GLY A 115 -9.01 -21.17 -0.65
C GLY A 115 -9.25 -22.20 0.45
N GLY A 116 -8.33 -22.36 1.41
CA GLY A 116 -8.40 -23.42 2.43
C GLY A 116 -8.46 -24.82 1.80
N THR A 117 -7.77 -25.00 0.68
CA THR A 117 -7.88 -26.18 -0.19
C THR A 117 -6.50 -26.70 -0.55
N GLU A 118 -6.39 -27.99 -0.83
CA GLU A 118 -5.15 -28.60 -1.35
C GLU A 118 -5.11 -28.63 -2.89
N LEU A 119 -6.20 -28.24 -3.54
CA LEU A 119 -6.31 -28.19 -4.99
C LEU A 119 -5.23 -27.29 -5.60
N THR A 120 -4.72 -27.71 -6.75
CA THR A 120 -3.83 -26.91 -7.59
C THR A 120 -4.60 -25.75 -8.24
N PRO A 121 -3.90 -24.67 -8.66
CA PRO A 121 -4.55 -23.58 -9.40
C PRO A 121 -5.32 -24.04 -10.66
N ALA A 122 -4.84 -25.09 -11.34
CA ALA A 122 -5.50 -25.64 -12.52
C ALA A 122 -6.81 -26.36 -12.17
N GLU A 123 -6.83 -27.13 -11.08
CA GLU A 123 -8.05 -27.79 -10.59
C GLU A 123 -9.09 -26.77 -10.11
N VAL A 124 -8.65 -25.71 -9.40
CA VAL A 124 -9.54 -24.61 -9.01
C VAL A 124 -10.14 -23.92 -10.23
N HIS A 125 -9.33 -23.66 -11.27
CA HIS A 125 -9.84 -23.08 -12.52
C HIS A 125 -10.85 -23.99 -13.22
N ALA A 126 -10.55 -25.28 -13.34
CA ALA A 126 -11.44 -26.25 -13.97
C ALA A 126 -12.76 -26.41 -13.21
N LEU A 127 -12.72 -26.39 -11.87
CA LEU A 127 -13.93 -26.38 -11.03
C LEU A 127 -14.75 -25.10 -11.27
N GLY A 128 -14.10 -23.93 -11.29
CA GLY A 128 -14.77 -22.66 -11.56
C GLY A 128 -15.47 -22.64 -12.92
N LEU A 129 -14.85 -23.18 -13.97
CA LEU A 129 -15.49 -23.28 -15.30
C LEU A 129 -16.75 -24.16 -15.27
N LYS A 130 -16.76 -25.25 -14.50
CA LYS A 130 -17.94 -26.10 -14.34
C LYS A 130 -19.06 -25.37 -13.59
N GLU A 131 -18.73 -24.64 -12.53
CA GLU A 131 -19.72 -23.88 -11.76
C GLU A 131 -20.34 -22.72 -12.55
N VAL A 132 -19.56 -22.06 -13.42
CA VAL A 132 -20.10 -21.00 -14.31
C VAL A 132 -21.10 -21.55 -15.33
N ALA A 133 -20.93 -22.82 -15.75
CA ALA A 133 -21.81 -23.45 -16.74
C ALA A 133 -23.11 -24.01 -16.16
N ARG A 134 -23.26 -24.06 -14.83
CA ARG A 134 -24.40 -24.61 -14.11
C ARG A 134 -25.54 -23.61 -13.98
#